data_AF-A0AAW1BL73-F1
#
_entry.id   AF-A0AAW1BL73-F1
#
_cell.length_a   1.000
_cell.length_b   1.000
_cell.length_c   1.000
_cell.angle_alpha   90.00
_cell.angle_beta   90.00
_cell.angle_gamma   90.00
#
_symmetry.space_group_name_H-M   'P 1'
#
loop_
_entity.id
_entity.type
_entity.pdbx_description
1 polymer ?
#
loop_
_entity_poly.entity_id
_entity_poly.type
_entity_poly.pdbx_seq_one_letter_code
_entity_poly.pdbx_strand_id
1 'polypeptide(L)'
;MNCTVINLSLFCVCVFVSSQWERLWFLFLTFSFFLTLVWFYFWWEVHNDYNEINWFLYNRMGYWSDWSIPILVTTAAGFTYITALLILALCHIAVGQQMNLHWIHKVGLGLFRDSKLL
;
A
#
# COMPACT_ATOMS: atom_id res chain seq x y z
N MET A 1 37.24 18.34 23.11
CA MET A 1 35.89 18.93 22.91
C MET A 1 35.20 18.13 21.80
N ASN A 2 34.90 16.85 22.04
CA ASN A 2 33.59 16.35 22.48
C ASN A 2 32.39 16.95 21.71
N CYS A 3 31.98 16.28 20.63
CA CYS A 3 30.58 16.04 20.25
C CYS A 3 30.48 15.19 18.97
N THR A 4 30.94 13.94 19.02
CA THR A 4 30.72 12.92 17.96
C THR A 4 29.85 11.77 18.47
N VAL A 5 28.84 12.09 19.30
CA VAL A 5 27.87 11.10 19.84
C VAL A 5 26.41 11.52 19.60
N ILE A 6 26.12 12.60 18.86
CA ILE A 6 24.74 13.14 18.76
C ILE A 6 23.92 12.61 17.57
N ASN A 7 24.51 11.98 16.54
CA ASN A 7 23.77 11.74 15.28
C ASN A 7 23.48 10.27 14.92
N LEU A 8 23.14 9.44 15.91
CA LEU A 8 22.37 8.22 15.63
C LEU A 8 20.95 8.31 16.22
N SER A 9 20.81 8.92 17.40
CA SER A 9 19.51 9.15 18.04
C SER A 9 18.72 10.27 17.38
N LEU A 10 19.33 11.41 17.02
CA LEU A 10 18.62 12.50 16.34
C LEU A 10 18.22 12.15 14.89
N PHE A 11 19.02 11.35 14.18
CA PHE A 11 18.66 10.86 12.84
C PHE A 11 17.50 9.85 12.91
N CYS A 12 17.51 8.97 13.93
CA CYS A 12 16.43 8.04 14.21
C CYS A 12 15.12 8.77 14.58
N VAL A 13 15.19 9.86 15.35
CA VAL A 13 14.03 10.67 15.78
C VAL A 13 13.49 11.59 14.67
N CYS A 14 14.36 12.23 13.87
CA CYS A 14 13.92 13.06 12.74
C CYS A 14 13.30 12.24 11.60
N VAL A 15 13.79 11.01 11.33
CA VAL A 15 13.10 10.04 10.47
C VAL A 15 11.73 9.67 11.08
N PHE A 16 11.66 9.45 12.39
CA PHE A 16 10.41 9.10 13.08
C PHE A 16 9.32 10.18 13.02
N VAL A 17 9.70 11.47 13.00
CA VAL A 17 8.76 12.62 13.07
C VAL A 17 8.23 13.03 11.69
N SER A 18 9.00 12.94 10.61
CA SER A 18 8.47 13.15 9.25
C SER A 18 7.65 11.95 8.75
N SER A 19 7.95 10.73 9.25
CA SER A 19 7.37 9.48 8.78
C SER A 19 6.19 8.95 9.59
N GLN A 20 5.68 9.64 10.62
CA GLN A 20 4.59 9.06 11.44
C GLN A 20 3.37 8.70 10.56
N TRP A 21 3.07 9.56 9.58
CA TRP A 21 2.03 9.31 8.59
C TRP A 21 2.40 8.21 7.60
N GLU A 22 3.65 8.14 7.15
CA GLU A 22 4.14 7.06 6.26
C GLU A 22 4.14 5.70 6.96
N ARG A 23 4.46 5.68 8.25
CA ARG A 23 4.50 4.49 9.09
C ARG A 23 3.08 4.04 9.46
N LEU A 24 2.17 4.98 9.76
CA LEU A 24 0.75 4.69 9.91
C LEU A 24 0.16 4.15 8.60
N TRP A 25 0.54 4.72 7.45
CA TRP A 25 0.13 4.25 6.13
C TRP A 25 0.62 2.83 5.85
N PHE A 26 1.89 2.54 6.13
CA PHE A 26 2.45 1.19 5.98
C PHE A 26 1.76 0.16 6.90
N LEU A 27 1.49 0.54 8.16
CA LEU A 27 0.72 -0.30 9.09
C LEU A 27 -0.71 -0.53 8.58
N PHE A 28 -1.37 0.50 8.07
CA PHE A 28 -2.71 0.40 7.50
C PHE A 28 -2.74 -0.52 6.27
N LEU A 29 -1.76 -0.41 5.36
CA LEU A 29 -1.61 -1.31 4.21
C LEU A 29 -1.38 -2.76 4.65
N THR A 30 -0.50 -2.97 5.62
CA THR A 30 -0.18 -4.31 6.15
C THR A 30 -1.41 -4.93 6.84
N PHE A 31 -2.13 -4.16 7.64
CA PHE A 31 -3.37 -4.61 8.27
C PHE A 31 -4.44 -4.93 7.22
N SER A 32 -4.59 -4.08 6.19
CA SER A 32 -5.52 -4.32 5.08
C SER A 32 -5.17 -5.58 4.29
N PHE A 33 -3.88 -5.90 4.13
CA PHE A 33 -3.42 -7.14 3.51
C PHE A 33 -3.85 -8.37 4.33
N PHE A 34 -3.65 -8.36 5.65
CA PHE A 34 -4.10 -9.47 6.49
C PHE A 34 -5.63 -9.60 6.53
N LEU A 35 -6.35 -8.48 6.59
CA LEU A 35 -7.82 -8.49 6.55
C LEU A 35 -8.35 -9.08 5.24
N THR A 36 -7.74 -8.72 4.11
CA THR A 36 -8.11 -9.27 2.80
C THR A 36 -7.73 -10.75 2.67
N LEU A 37 -6.64 -11.22 3.28
CA LEU A 37 -6.32 -12.65 3.36
C LEU A 37 -7.36 -13.44 4.15
N VAL A 38 -7.74 -12.96 5.35
CA VAL A 38 -8.77 -13.60 6.18
C VAL A 38 -10.11 -13.64 5.44
N TRP A 39 -10.46 -12.55 4.77
CA TRP A 39 -11.67 -12.48 3.96
C TRP A 39 -11.63 -13.45 2.77
N PHE A 40 -10.50 -13.55 2.06
CA PHE A 40 -10.33 -14.50 0.97
C PHE A 40 -10.40 -15.96 1.46
N TYR A 41 -9.80 -16.24 2.62
CA TYR A 41 -9.90 -17.54 3.28
C TYR A 41 -11.35 -17.89 3.65
N PHE A 42 -12.10 -16.94 4.22
CA PHE A 42 -13.52 -17.13 4.49
C PHE A 42 -14.31 -17.47 3.21
N TRP A 43 -14.05 -16.74 2.13
CA TRP A 43 -14.67 -17.02 0.83
C TRP A 43 -14.28 -18.38 0.24
N TRP A 44 -13.08 -18.86 0.54
CA TRP A 44 -12.63 -20.20 0.18
C TRP A 44 -13.42 -21.29 0.91
N GLU A 45 -13.62 -21.14 2.23
CA GLU A 45 -14.45 -22.08 3.01
C GLU A 45 -15.91 -22.09 2.53
N VAL A 46 -16.46 -20.91 2.25
CA VAL A 46 -17.83 -20.73 1.77
C VAL A 46 -18.02 -21.16 0.31
N HIS A 47 -16.94 -21.48 -0.41
CA HIS A 47 -16.97 -21.90 -1.82
C HIS A 47 -17.94 -23.05 -2.08
N ASN A 48 -18.00 -24.00 -1.15
CA ASN A 48 -18.91 -25.14 -1.26
C ASN A 48 -20.39 -24.73 -1.21
N ASP A 49 -20.71 -23.62 -0.54
CA ASP A 49 -22.07 -23.18 -0.24
C ASP A 49 -22.49 -21.94 -1.06
N TYR A 50 -21.77 -21.59 -2.14
CA TYR A 50 -22.09 -20.43 -2.99
C TYR A 50 -23.50 -20.45 -3.57
N ASN A 51 -24.07 -21.63 -3.83
CA ASN A 51 -25.43 -21.76 -4.32
C ASN A 51 -26.47 -21.21 -3.33
N GLU A 52 -26.25 -21.41 -2.03
CA GLU A 52 -27.15 -20.92 -0.99
C GLU A 52 -27.08 -19.40 -0.87
N ILE A 53 -25.89 -18.82 -1.01
CA ILE A 53 -25.67 -17.38 -1.05
C ILE A 53 -26.33 -16.75 -2.29
N ASN A 54 -26.12 -17.34 -3.47
CA ASN A 54 -26.75 -16.86 -4.71
C ASN A 54 -28.28 -16.90 -4.62
N TRP A 55 -28.84 -17.95 -4.01
CA TRP A 55 -30.28 -18.07 -3.76
C TRP A 55 -30.80 -16.99 -2.81
N PHE A 56 -30.08 -16.70 -1.72
CA PHE A 56 -30.45 -15.63 -0.79
C PHE A 56 -30.46 -14.25 -1.48
N LEU A 57 -29.44 -13.96 -2.29
CA LEU A 57 -29.36 -12.71 -3.07
C LEU A 57 -30.42 -12.64 -4.16
N TYR A 58 -30.73 -13.76 -4.81
CA TYR A 58 -31.84 -13.87 -5.76
C TYR A 58 -33.16 -13.44 -5.14
N ASN A 59 -33.49 -13.99 -3.96
CA ASN A 59 -34.74 -13.65 -3.26
C ASN A 59 -34.83 -12.16 -2.88
N ARG A 60 -33.69 -11.48 -2.71
CA ARG A 60 -33.64 -10.05 -2.38
C ARG A 60 -33.65 -9.14 -3.60
N MET A 61 -32.96 -9.53 -4.68
CA MET A 61 -32.78 -8.72 -5.89
C MET A 61 -33.87 -8.97 -6.95
N GLY A 62 -34.54 -10.13 -6.89
CA GLY A 62 -35.58 -10.53 -7.83
C GLY A 62 -35.07 -11.03 -9.19
N TYR A 63 -33.76 -11.21 -9.37
CA TYR A 63 -33.17 -11.76 -10.59
C TYR A 63 -31.96 -12.64 -10.29
N TRP A 64 -31.77 -13.67 -11.12
CA TRP A 64 -30.68 -14.65 -10.95
C TRP A 64 -29.39 -14.08 -11.51
N SER A 65 -28.37 -14.01 -10.68
CA SER A 65 -27.02 -13.62 -11.05
C SER A 65 -26.04 -14.31 -10.10
N ASP A 66 -24.89 -14.72 -10.62
CA ASP A 66 -23.84 -15.39 -9.84
C ASP A 66 -23.05 -14.37 -9.02
N TRP A 67 -23.70 -13.78 -8.01
CA TRP A 67 -23.18 -12.69 -7.18
C TRP A 67 -21.88 -13.01 -6.43
N SER A 68 -21.65 -14.29 -6.13
CA SER A 68 -20.38 -14.74 -5.55
C SER A 68 -19.17 -14.43 -6.44
N ILE A 69 -19.31 -14.55 -7.77
CA ILE A 69 -18.23 -14.30 -8.74
C ILE A 69 -17.73 -12.84 -8.70
N PRO A 70 -18.57 -11.80 -8.89
CA PRO A 70 -18.10 -10.41 -8.83
C PRO A 70 -17.59 -10.02 -7.45
N ILE A 71 -18.11 -10.59 -6.36
CA ILE A 71 -17.56 -10.34 -5.01
C ILE A 71 -16.13 -10.88 -4.89
N LEU A 72 -15.88 -12.10 -5.38
CA LEU A 72 -14.54 -12.68 -5.43
C LEU A 72 -13.59 -11.90 -6.33
N VAL A 73 -14.04 -11.54 -7.54
CA VAL A 73 -13.22 -10.81 -8.52
C VAL A 73 -12.83 -9.43 -7.99
N THR A 74 -13.77 -8.69 -7.41
CA THR A 74 -13.50 -7.38 -6.81
C THR A 74 -12.57 -7.50 -5.60
N THR A 75 -12.77 -8.51 -4.76
CA THR A 75 -11.89 -8.82 -3.63
C THR A 75 -10.47 -9.15 -4.11
N ALA A 76 -10.33 -10.01 -5.13
CA ALA A 76 -9.05 -10.41 -5.68
C ALA A 76 -8.31 -9.22 -6.33
N ALA A 77 -9.03 -8.35 -7.04
CA ALA A 77 -8.48 -7.11 -7.58
C ALA A 77 -7.99 -6.18 -6.44
N GLY A 78 -8.75 -6.05 -5.36
CA GLY A 78 -8.35 -5.30 -4.17
C GLY A 78 -7.09 -5.89 -3.51
N PHE A 79 -7.05 -7.21 -3.34
CA PHE A 79 -5.91 -7.91 -2.75
C PHE A 79 -4.63 -7.75 -3.58
N THR A 80 -4.72 -7.93 -4.90
CA THR A 80 -3.58 -7.74 -5.81
C THR A 80 -3.07 -6.30 -5.79
N TYR A 81 -3.98 -5.31 -5.75
CA TYR A 81 -3.62 -3.91 -5.61
C TYR A 81 -2.88 -3.62 -4.30
N ILE A 82 -3.40 -4.08 -3.15
CA ILE A 82 -2.75 -3.91 -1.84
C ILE A 82 -1.39 -4.58 -1.83
N THR A 83 -1.27 -5.80 -2.38
CA THR A 83 0.00 -6.53 -2.48
C THR A 83 1.01 -5.76 -3.32
N ALA A 84 0.60 -5.22 -4.48
CA ALA A 84 1.47 -4.41 -5.33
C ALA A 84 1.96 -3.14 -4.61
N LEU A 85 1.07 -2.44 -3.89
CA LEU A 85 1.45 -1.29 -3.07
C LEU A 85 2.41 -1.65 -1.95
N LEU A 86 2.21 -2.80 -1.31
CA LEU A 86 3.10 -3.30 -0.25
C LEU A 86 4.49 -3.62 -0.81
N ILE A 87 4.56 -4.27 -1.98
CA ILE A 87 5.82 -4.54 -2.68
C ILE A 87 6.50 -3.22 -3.05
N LEU A 88 5.78 -2.25 -3.61
CA LEU A 88 6.33 -0.92 -3.92
C LEU A 88 6.90 -0.22 -2.67
N ALA A 89 6.19 -0.29 -1.54
CA ALA A 89 6.65 0.28 -0.28
C ALA A 89 7.92 -0.43 0.23
N LEU A 90 7.98 -1.76 0.14
CA LEU A 90 9.17 -2.54 0.50
C LEU A 90 10.35 -2.25 -0.43
N CYS A 91 10.10 -2.12 -1.73
CA CYS A 91 11.13 -1.70 -2.70
C CYS A 91 11.67 -0.31 -2.37
N HIS A 92 10.81 0.64 -2.01
CA HIS A 92 11.24 1.99 -1.61
C HIS A 92 12.15 1.97 -0.37
N ILE A 93 11.83 1.14 0.63
CA ILE A 93 12.63 0.95 1.84
C ILE A 93 13.96 0.22 1.54
N ALA A 94 13.90 -0.90 0.81
CA ALA A 94 15.05 -1.76 0.50
C ALA A 94 16.08 -1.05 -0.37
N VAL A 95 15.61 -0.19 -1.28
CA VAL A 95 16.45 0.62 -2.14
C VAL A 95 17.14 1.75 -1.35
N GLY A 96 16.63 2.16 -0.17
CA GLY A 96 17.31 3.07 0.77
C GLY A 96 17.84 4.36 0.13
N GLN A 97 17.23 4.80 -0.97
CA GLN A 97 17.86 5.76 -1.87
C GLN A 97 17.76 7.18 -1.29
N GLN A 98 18.90 7.71 -0.84
CA GLN A 98 19.39 8.98 -1.37
C GLN A 98 19.37 8.81 -2.89
N MET A 99 18.29 9.24 -3.55
CA MET A 99 18.14 9.01 -4.99
C MET A 99 19.43 9.43 -5.69
N ASN A 100 20.14 8.46 -6.27
CA ASN A 100 21.24 8.73 -7.18
C ASN A 100 20.56 9.10 -8.49
N LEU A 101 19.89 10.25 -8.44
CA LEU A 101 19.24 10.91 -9.54
C LEU A 101 20.30 10.97 -10.64
N HIS A 102 20.01 10.26 -11.74
CA HIS A 102 20.72 10.43 -12.99
C HIS A 102 20.91 11.93 -13.23
N TRP A 103 22.09 12.37 -13.70
CA TRP A 103 22.46 13.81 -13.70
C TRP A 103 21.33 14.69 -14.21
N ILE A 104 20.56 14.18 -15.17
CA ILE A 104 19.46 14.86 -15.87
C ILE A 104 18.49 15.54 -14.91
N HIS A 105 18.18 14.93 -13.76
CA HIS A 105 17.26 15.53 -12.80
C HIS A 105 17.95 16.58 -11.90
N LYS A 106 19.27 16.50 -11.70
CA LYS A 106 20.06 17.60 -11.08
C LYS A 106 20.04 18.85 -11.97
N VAL A 107 20.08 18.70 -13.29
CA VAL A 107 19.98 19.82 -14.25
C VAL A 107 18.58 20.44 -14.23
N GLY A 108 17.52 19.62 -14.18
CA GLY A 108 16.15 20.14 -14.10
C GLY A 108 15.87 21.01 -12.86
N LEU A 109 16.41 20.62 -11.70
CA LEU A 109 16.28 21.40 -10.46
C LEU A 109 17.17 22.65 -10.42
N GLY A 110 18.34 22.63 -11.08
CA GLY A 110 19.18 23.81 -11.25
C GLY A 110 18.53 24.85 -12.15
N LEU A 111 17.99 24.42 -13.30
CA LEU A 111 17.38 25.31 -14.28
C LEU A 111 16.06 25.94 -13.77
N PHE A 112 15.29 25.21 -12.96
CA PHE A 112 14.10 25.77 -12.29
C PHE A 112 14.46 26.77 -11.19
N ARG A 113 15.62 26.60 -10.52
CA ARG A 113 16.12 27.55 -9.51
C ARG A 113 16.57 28.87 -10.15
N ASP A 114 17.18 28.82 -11.33
CA ASP A 114 17.65 30.03 -12.04
C ASP A 114 16.50 30.87 -12.63
N SER A 115 15.39 30.24 -13.04
CA SER A 115 14.21 30.98 -13.53
C SER A 115 13.43 31.78 -12.48
N LYS A 116 13.77 31.64 -11.19
CA LYS A 116 13.19 32.41 -10.08
C LYS A 116 14.09 33.57 -9.61
N LEU A 117 15.27 33.73 -10.22
CA LEU A 117 16.27 34.77 -9.92
C LEU A 117 16.48 35.77 -11.07
N LEU A 118 15.65 35.71 -12.12
CA LEU A 118 15.47 36.73 -13.15
C LEU A 118 14.09 37.39 -13.03
#